data_AF-A0AAE5BUS2-F1
#
_entry.id   AF-A0AAE5BUS2-F1
#
_cell.length_a   1.000
_cell.length_b   1.000
_cell.length_c   1.000
_cell.angle_alpha   90.00
_cell.angle_beta   90.00
_cell.angle_gamma   90.00
#
_symmetry.space_group_name_H-M   'P 1'
#
loop_
_entity.id
_entity.type
_entity.pdbx_description
1 polymer ?
#
loop_
_entity_poly.entity_id
_entity_poly.type
_entity_poly.pdbx_seq_one_letter_code
_entity_poly.pdbx_strand_id
1 'polypeptide(L)'
;MMRILLATLAILAAGAAMAQDSTLQTIKQLPHCGSEAKNSFGVHKEYPAMDLGNGFVGFKTEDANADGLKERFSLINCATRAIVQLNAEYLLKDSSKGIPASGDMFAFVDKLKKQGKLANGDLFAGLASQAGYEVTSGKLPKVGDDKAARAECGCDDFYPEARSLWK
;
A
#
# COMPACT_ATOMS: atom_id res chain seq x y z
N MET A 1 -71.53 -14.42 19.55
CA MET A 1 -70.83 -15.32 20.48
C MET A 1 -69.78 -16.11 19.71
N MET A 2 -68.55 -16.12 20.23
CA MET A 2 -67.47 -17.14 20.12
C MET A 2 -67.86 -18.48 19.43
N ARG A 3 -67.05 -19.19 18.62
CA ARG A 3 -65.58 -19.30 18.47
C ARG A 3 -65.26 -20.39 17.39
N ILE A 4 -64.01 -20.41 16.89
CA ILE A 4 -63.24 -21.59 16.33
C ILE A 4 -63.48 -21.87 14.81
N LEU A 5 -62.51 -22.09 13.90
CA LEU A 5 -61.24 -22.85 13.92
C LEU A 5 -60.21 -22.31 12.89
N LEU A 6 -58.94 -22.61 13.16
CA LEU A 6 -57.71 -22.37 12.40
C LEU A 6 -57.77 -22.77 10.90
N ALA A 7 -57.01 -22.04 10.07
CA ALA A 7 -56.12 -22.65 9.09
C ALA A 7 -54.91 -21.75 8.83
N THR A 8 -53.81 -22.11 9.49
CA THR A 8 -52.44 -21.75 9.15
C THR A 8 -52.13 -22.12 7.71
N LEU A 9 -51.73 -21.16 6.88
CA LEU A 9 -50.87 -21.44 5.73
C LEU A 9 -49.70 -20.46 5.74
N ALA A 10 -48.60 -20.95 6.31
CA ALA A 10 -47.29 -20.39 6.10
C ALA A 10 -46.97 -20.48 4.60
N ILE A 11 -46.76 -19.34 3.94
CA ILE A 11 -46.02 -19.31 2.68
C ILE A 11 -44.73 -18.57 2.98
N LEU A 12 -43.67 -19.34 2.75
CA LEU A 12 -42.30 -19.10 3.08
C LEU A 12 -41.86 -17.68 2.71
N ALA A 13 -41.20 -17.05 3.67
CA ALA A 13 -40.18 -16.06 3.39
C ALA A 13 -39.11 -16.71 2.51
N ALA A 14 -39.26 -16.59 1.19
CA ALA A 14 -38.11 -16.56 0.30
C ALA A 14 -37.45 -15.19 0.47
N GLY A 15 -36.92 -14.94 1.67
CA GLY A 15 -35.80 -14.04 1.80
C GLY A 15 -34.74 -14.66 0.92
N ALA A 16 -34.46 -14.01 -0.22
CA ALA A 16 -33.19 -14.20 -0.87
C ALA A 16 -32.15 -13.85 0.19
N ALA A 17 -31.69 -14.87 0.90
CA ALA A 17 -30.38 -14.87 1.51
C ALA A 17 -29.46 -14.62 0.32
N MET A 18 -29.16 -13.34 0.09
CA MET A 18 -27.97 -12.94 -0.64
C MET A 18 -26.86 -13.67 0.11
N ALA A 19 -26.48 -14.84 -0.42
CA ALA A 19 -25.23 -15.47 -0.05
C ALA A 19 -24.21 -14.35 -0.25
N GLN A 20 -23.72 -13.79 0.87
CA GLN A 20 -22.64 -12.81 0.84
C GLN A 20 -21.49 -13.54 0.18
N ASP A 21 -21.31 -13.21 -1.09
CA ASP A 21 -20.32 -13.76 -1.96
C ASP A 21 -18.96 -13.61 -1.28
N SER A 22 -18.29 -14.73 -1.02
CA SER A 22 -16.99 -14.82 -0.36
C SER A 22 -15.86 -14.11 -1.13
N THR A 23 -16.22 -13.37 -2.18
CA THR A 23 -15.39 -12.56 -3.07
C THR A 23 -15.53 -11.05 -2.84
N LEU A 24 -16.41 -10.58 -1.94
CA LEU A 24 -16.58 -9.15 -1.66
C LEU A 24 -15.27 -8.52 -1.14
N GLN A 25 -14.59 -7.80 -2.03
CA GLN A 25 -13.43 -6.99 -1.71
C GLN A 25 -13.87 -5.79 -0.87
N THR A 26 -13.45 -5.76 0.39
CA THR A 26 -13.67 -4.58 1.25
C THR A 26 -12.55 -3.61 0.98
N ILE A 27 -12.87 -2.40 0.53
CA ILE A 27 -11.91 -1.30 0.33
C ILE A 27 -12.15 -0.24 1.40
N LYS A 28 -11.15 0.00 2.23
CA LYS A 28 -11.12 1.07 3.23
C LYS A 28 -10.14 2.14 2.77
N GLN A 29 -10.62 3.37 2.59
CA GLN A 29 -9.74 4.52 2.37
C GLN A 29 -9.07 4.92 3.70
N LEU A 30 -7.79 5.26 3.64
CA LEU A 30 -6.98 5.74 4.75
C LEU A 30 -6.54 7.19 4.47
N PRO A 31 -6.11 7.95 5.49
CA PRO A 31 -5.57 9.30 5.30
C PRO A 31 -4.35 9.32 4.36
N HIS A 32 -4.03 10.50 3.84
CA HIS A 32 -2.83 10.76 3.03
C HIS A 32 -2.65 9.74 1.91
N CYS A 33 -3.72 9.52 1.12
CA CYS A 33 -3.69 8.67 -0.07
C CYS A 33 -3.38 7.19 0.23
N GLY A 34 -3.72 6.73 1.43
CA GLY A 34 -3.63 5.33 1.81
C GLY A 34 -4.92 4.58 1.52
N SER A 35 -4.82 3.26 1.38
CA SER A 35 -5.95 2.38 1.16
C SER A 35 -5.67 0.99 1.73
N GLU A 36 -6.71 0.26 2.10
CA GLU A 36 -6.61 -1.13 2.51
C GLU A 36 -7.71 -1.92 1.79
N ALA A 37 -7.30 -2.87 0.97
CA ALA A 37 -8.19 -3.79 0.27
C ALA A 37 -8.01 -5.19 0.86
N LYS A 38 -9.10 -5.79 1.34
CA LYS A 38 -9.10 -7.13 1.93
C LYS A 38 -10.16 -8.02 1.28
N ASN A 39 -9.76 -9.23 0.95
CA ASN A 39 -10.65 -10.30 0.50
C ASN A 39 -10.25 -11.64 1.13
N SER A 40 -10.84 -12.74 0.67
CA SER A 40 -10.54 -14.10 1.14
C SER A 40 -9.17 -14.64 0.71
N PHE A 41 -8.49 -13.98 -0.24
CA PHE A 41 -7.19 -14.40 -0.78
C PHE A 41 -6.01 -13.63 -0.21
N GLY A 42 -6.24 -12.46 0.40
CA GLY A 42 -5.17 -11.67 0.98
C GLY A 42 -5.59 -10.26 1.38
N VAL A 43 -4.57 -9.49 1.76
CA VAL A 43 -4.67 -8.07 2.09
C VAL A 43 -3.67 -7.32 1.23
N HIS A 44 -4.15 -6.31 0.52
CA HIS A 44 -3.32 -5.28 -0.07
C HIS A 44 -3.47 -4.01 0.77
N LYS A 45 -2.35 -3.44 1.21
CA LYS A 45 -2.34 -2.25 2.04
C LYS A 45 -1.38 -1.21 1.50
N GLU A 46 -1.94 -0.07 1.16
CA GLU A 46 -1.25 1.16 0.88
C GLU A 46 -1.27 2.01 2.14
N TYR A 47 -0.16 2.06 2.86
CA TYR A 47 -0.07 2.89 4.05
C TYR A 47 -0.17 4.38 3.68
N PRO A 48 -0.67 5.23 4.60
CA PRO A 48 -0.65 6.69 4.44
C PRO A 48 0.72 7.19 3.99
N ALA A 49 0.72 8.14 3.06
CA ALA A 49 1.92 8.82 2.63
C ALA A 49 2.62 9.46 3.83
N MET A 50 3.94 9.47 3.79
CA MET A 50 4.76 10.09 4.83
C MET A 50 5.52 11.27 4.26
N ASP A 51 5.46 12.39 4.95
CA ASP A 51 6.43 13.47 4.77
C ASP A 51 7.80 13.02 5.34
N LEU A 52 8.83 13.09 4.49
CA LEU A 52 10.21 12.76 4.83
C LEU A 52 11.13 14.00 4.86
N GLY A 53 10.57 15.19 4.66
CA GLY A 53 11.31 16.45 4.60
C GLY A 53 11.97 16.69 3.24
N ASN A 54 12.39 17.94 3.01
CA ASN A 54 13.18 18.36 1.84
C ASN A 54 12.54 18.04 0.47
N GLY A 55 11.21 18.06 0.38
CA GLY A 55 10.50 17.75 -0.86
C GLY A 55 10.42 16.26 -1.17
N PHE A 56 10.65 15.39 -0.18
CA PHE A 56 10.54 13.94 -0.34
C PHE A 56 9.31 13.38 0.38
N VAL A 57 8.62 12.46 -0.29
CA VAL A 57 7.51 11.69 0.28
C VAL A 57 7.81 10.19 0.18
N GLY A 58 7.33 9.45 1.18
CA GLY A 58 7.51 8.01 1.29
C GLY A 58 6.18 7.27 1.25
N PHE A 59 6.15 6.13 0.56
CA PHE A 59 4.98 5.25 0.49
C PHE A 59 5.37 3.82 0.85
N LYS A 60 4.74 3.27 1.89
CA LYS A 60 4.80 1.83 2.20
C LYS A 60 3.62 1.13 1.54
N THR A 61 3.88 -0.02 0.93
CA THR A 61 2.86 -0.91 0.34
C THR A 61 3.14 -2.32 0.77
N GLU A 62 2.11 -3.06 1.12
CA GLU A 62 2.20 -4.42 1.60
C GLU A 62 1.14 -5.27 0.91
N ASP A 63 1.56 -6.42 0.41
CA ASP A 63 0.68 -7.46 -0.15
C ASP A 63 0.92 -8.75 0.64
N ALA A 64 -0.07 -9.15 1.43
CA ALA A 64 -0.02 -10.35 2.25
C ALA A 64 -1.03 -11.39 1.72
N ASN A 65 -0.56 -12.59 1.42
CA ASN A 65 -1.40 -13.69 0.96
C ASN A 65 -0.92 -15.05 1.52
N ALA A 66 -1.49 -16.14 1.03
CA ALA A 66 -1.12 -17.50 1.46
C ALA A 66 0.30 -17.95 1.05
N ASP A 67 0.93 -17.26 0.09
CA ASP A 67 2.28 -17.58 -0.39
C ASP A 67 3.36 -16.79 0.35
N GLY A 68 3.00 -15.64 0.93
CA GLY A 68 3.91 -14.84 1.73
C GLY A 68 3.52 -13.37 1.85
N LEU A 69 4.51 -12.57 2.21
CA LEU A 69 4.42 -11.13 2.37
C LEU A 69 5.32 -10.45 1.33
N LYS A 70 4.78 -9.48 0.60
CA LYS A 70 5.54 -8.60 -0.28
C LYS A 70 5.47 -7.20 0.27
N GLU A 71 6.61 -6.60 0.52
CA GLU A 71 6.71 -5.23 0.96
C GLU A 71 7.35 -4.40 -0.16
N ARG A 72 6.81 -3.21 -0.38
CA ARG A 72 7.39 -2.20 -1.26
C ARG A 72 7.47 -0.87 -0.54
N PHE A 73 8.62 -0.21 -0.63
CA PHE A 73 8.76 1.18 -0.22
C PHE A 73 9.13 2.04 -1.42
N SER A 74 8.44 3.15 -1.62
CA SER A 74 8.76 4.13 -2.67
C SER A 74 9.11 5.47 -2.04
N LEU A 75 10.29 5.98 -2.37
CA LEU A 75 10.76 7.32 -2.06
C LEU A 75 10.62 8.19 -3.31
N ILE A 76 9.90 9.31 -3.21
CA ILE A 76 9.64 10.21 -4.33
C ILE A 76 10.17 11.58 -4.00
N ASN A 77 10.92 12.17 -4.93
CA ASN A 77 11.24 13.59 -4.91
C ASN A 77 10.11 14.36 -5.62
N CYS A 78 9.37 15.16 -4.86
CA CYS A 78 8.23 15.90 -5.36
C CYS A 78 8.60 17.05 -6.29
N ALA A 79 9.85 17.52 -6.35
CA ALA A 79 10.25 18.55 -7.31
C ALA A 79 10.64 17.94 -8.67
N THR A 80 11.35 16.81 -8.67
CA THR A 80 11.93 16.23 -9.88
C THR A 80 11.14 15.05 -10.45
N ARG A 81 10.19 14.52 -9.68
CA ARG A 81 9.47 13.25 -9.94
C ARG A 81 10.38 12.03 -9.97
N ALA A 82 11.60 12.15 -9.46
CA ALA A 82 12.49 11.00 -9.30
C ALA A 82 11.88 10.04 -8.27
N ILE A 83 11.95 8.75 -8.56
CA ILE A 83 11.46 7.69 -7.68
C ILE A 83 12.57 6.67 -7.44
N VAL A 84 12.71 6.25 -6.19
CA VAL A 84 13.51 5.09 -5.78
C VAL A 84 12.57 4.12 -5.07
N GLN A 85 12.53 2.88 -5.54
CA GLN A 85 11.68 1.83 -4.99
C GLN A 85 12.53 0.70 -4.44
N LEU A 86 12.14 0.22 -3.27
CA LEU A 86 12.64 -0.99 -2.67
C LEU A 86 11.56 -2.06 -2.72
N ASN A 87 11.94 -3.29 -3.07
CA ASN A 87 11.06 -4.45 -3.01
C ASN A 87 11.67 -5.52 -2.10
N ALA A 88 10.82 -6.16 -1.31
CA ALA A 88 11.16 -7.32 -0.50
C ALA A 88 10.02 -8.35 -0.62
N GLU A 89 10.39 -9.63 -0.78
CA GLU A 89 9.45 -10.75 -0.84
C GLU A 89 9.87 -11.79 0.20
N TYR A 90 8.94 -12.10 1.11
CA TYR A 90 9.10 -13.03 2.21
C TYR A 90 8.17 -14.21 1.99
N LEU A 91 8.67 -15.27 1.35
CA LEU A 91 7.88 -16.45 1.01
C LEU A 91 7.76 -17.42 2.20
N LEU A 92 6.55 -17.91 2.46
CA LEU A 92 6.28 -18.87 3.55
C LEU A 92 6.80 -20.28 3.25
N LYS A 93 6.88 -20.66 1.97
CA LYS A 93 7.26 -22.01 1.52
C LYS A 93 8.71 -22.13 1.04
N ASP A 94 9.37 -21.00 0.83
CA ASP A 94 10.73 -20.92 0.29
C ASP A 94 11.57 -19.99 1.16
N SER A 95 12.13 -20.51 2.24
CA SER A 95 13.13 -19.80 3.07
C SER A 95 14.48 -19.62 2.36
N SER A 96 14.57 -20.02 1.09
CA SER A 96 15.77 -20.07 0.25
C SER A 96 16.11 -18.74 -0.41
N LYS A 97 15.10 -17.91 -0.72
CA LYS A 97 15.29 -16.47 -1.00
C LYS A 97 15.32 -15.75 0.34
N GLY A 98 16.50 -15.67 0.93
CA GLY A 98 16.69 -15.17 2.29
C GLY A 98 16.00 -13.83 2.56
N ILE A 99 15.50 -13.68 3.79
CA ILE A 99 15.11 -12.38 4.37
C ILE A 99 16.30 -11.43 4.15
N PRO A 100 16.11 -10.21 3.62
CA PRO A 100 17.18 -9.22 3.52
C PRO A 100 17.95 -9.14 4.85
N ALA A 101 19.27 -8.94 4.81
CA ALA A 101 20.14 -9.06 5.99
C ALA A 101 19.74 -8.13 7.16
N SER A 102 18.95 -7.10 6.85
CA SER A 102 18.42 -6.12 7.80
C SER A 102 17.00 -6.42 8.32
N GLY A 103 16.33 -7.47 7.83
CA GLY A 103 15.01 -7.91 8.29
C GLY A 103 13.83 -7.27 7.55
N ASP A 104 12.80 -6.90 8.32
CA ASP A 104 11.62 -6.13 7.92
C ASP A 104 12.04 -4.82 7.23
N MET A 105 11.60 -4.62 5.97
CA MET A 105 11.98 -3.45 5.17
C MET A 105 11.44 -2.16 5.75
N PHE A 106 10.25 -2.18 6.34
CA PHE A 106 9.67 -1.00 6.96
C PHE A 106 10.44 -0.60 8.21
N ALA A 107 10.96 -1.55 8.98
CA ALA A 107 11.86 -1.25 10.10
C ALA A 107 13.20 -0.64 9.61
N PHE A 108 13.77 -1.14 8.52
CA PHE A 108 14.95 -0.55 7.88
C PHE A 108 14.70 0.90 7.44
N VAL A 109 13.58 1.16 6.75
CA VAL A 109 13.18 2.50 6.33
C VAL A 109 12.98 3.42 7.53
N ASP A 110 12.32 2.96 8.59
CA ASP A 110 12.07 3.77 9.79
C ASP A 110 13.37 4.14 10.52
N LYS A 111 14.36 3.25 10.52
CA LYS A 111 15.72 3.56 11.01
C LYS A 111 16.36 4.66 10.18
N LEU A 112 16.30 4.59 8.85
CA LEU A 112 16.84 5.62 7.97
C LEU A 112 16.11 6.96 8.13
N LYS A 113 14.79 6.93 8.31
CA LYS A 113 13.96 8.10 8.59
C LYS A 113 14.44 8.81 9.85
N LYS A 114 14.59 8.07 10.96
CA LYS A 114 15.08 8.61 12.24
C LYS A 114 16.49 9.20 12.14
N GLN A 115 17.30 8.73 11.19
CA GLN A 115 18.64 9.24 10.92
C GLN A 115 18.67 10.41 9.93
N GLY A 116 17.52 10.85 9.39
CA GLY A 116 17.45 11.90 8.37
C GLY A 116 18.05 11.50 7.02
N LYS A 117 18.20 10.20 6.75
CA LYS A 117 18.89 9.67 5.55
C LYS A 117 17.96 9.39 4.37
N LEU A 118 16.67 9.72 4.49
CA LEU A 118 15.69 9.54 3.41
C LEU A 118 15.51 10.77 2.52
N ALA A 119 16.12 11.91 2.86
CA ALA A 119 16.06 13.15 2.06
C ALA A 119 17.06 13.18 0.89
N ASN A 120 17.53 12.01 0.44
CA ASN A 120 18.43 11.87 -0.70
C ASN A 120 18.23 10.50 -1.34
N GLY A 121 17.75 10.48 -2.59
CA GLY A 121 17.43 9.25 -3.31
C GLY A 121 18.63 8.34 -3.56
N ASP A 122 19.79 8.91 -3.91
CA ASP A 122 21.00 8.14 -4.20
C ASP A 122 21.59 7.51 -2.93
N LEU A 123 21.61 8.27 -1.82
CA LEU A 123 22.01 7.76 -0.52
C LEU A 123 21.09 6.63 -0.07
N PHE A 124 19.77 6.81 -0.24
CA PHE A 124 18.79 5.80 0.10
C PHE A 124 18.98 4.52 -0.72
N ALA A 125 19.12 4.64 -2.04
CA ALA A 125 19.40 3.54 -2.95
C ALA A 125 20.68 2.79 -2.56
N GLY A 126 21.77 3.51 -2.29
CA GLY A 126 23.04 2.92 -1.89
C GLY A 126 22.96 2.14 -0.57
N LEU A 127 22.31 2.70 0.45
CA LEU A 127 22.10 2.03 1.75
C LEU A 127 21.21 0.80 1.62
N ALA A 128 20.18 0.86 0.79
CA ALA A 128 19.26 -0.25 0.57
C ALA A 128 19.92 -1.41 -0.18
N SER A 129 20.67 -1.13 -1.24
CA SER A 129 21.46 -2.13 -1.97
C SER A 129 22.49 -2.81 -1.05
N GLN A 130 23.18 -2.04 -0.19
CA GLN A 130 24.11 -2.60 0.80
C GLN A 130 23.41 -3.49 1.84
N ALA A 131 22.14 -3.20 2.15
CA ALA A 131 21.32 -3.99 3.06
C ALA A 131 20.68 -5.23 2.41
N GLY A 132 20.89 -5.42 1.09
CA GLY A 132 20.43 -6.57 0.33
C GLY A 132 19.01 -6.45 -0.26
N TYR A 133 18.44 -5.25 -0.31
CA TYR A 133 17.14 -5.03 -0.95
C TYR A 133 17.28 -4.87 -2.46
N GLU A 134 16.24 -5.28 -3.20
CA GLU A 134 16.14 -4.96 -4.62
C GLU A 134 15.77 -3.48 -4.78
N VAL A 135 16.61 -2.73 -5.49
CA VAL A 135 16.45 -1.29 -5.70
C VAL A 135 16.14 -1.01 -7.16
N THR A 136 15.06 -0.27 -7.41
CA THR A 136 14.72 0.28 -8.73
C THR A 136 14.69 1.80 -8.65
N SER A 137 15.45 2.48 -9.49
CA SER A 137 15.44 3.94 -9.62
C SER A 137 14.86 4.36 -10.96
N GLY A 138 14.13 5.46 -10.99
CA GLY A 138 13.53 5.97 -12.22
C GLY A 138 12.83 7.31 -12.03
N LYS A 139 11.87 7.56 -12.92
CA LYS A 139 11.00 8.74 -12.89
C LYS A 139 9.55 8.27 -12.88
N LEU A 140 8.70 8.99 -12.15
CA LEU A 140 7.26 8.73 -12.19
C LEU A 140 6.74 8.80 -13.64
N PRO A 141 5.66 8.06 -13.96
CA PRO A 141 4.89 8.21 -15.20
C PRO A 141 4.43 9.65 -15.44
N LYS A 142 3.72 9.94 -16.53
CA LYS A 142 3.24 11.31 -16.81
C LYS A 142 2.23 11.78 -15.74
N VAL A 143 2.08 13.11 -15.59
CA VAL A 143 1.04 13.69 -14.73
C VAL A 143 -0.33 13.16 -15.15
N GLY A 144 -1.16 12.75 -14.18
CA GLY A 144 -2.51 12.27 -14.42
C GLY A 144 -2.58 10.83 -14.94
N ASP A 145 -1.46 10.10 -14.98
CA ASP A 145 -1.45 8.65 -15.21
C ASP A 145 -1.85 7.94 -13.91
N ASP A 146 -2.71 6.92 -14.00
CA ASP A 146 -3.16 6.14 -12.83
C ASP A 146 -2.00 5.57 -12.01
N LYS A 147 -0.89 5.21 -12.67
CA LYS A 147 0.31 4.70 -12.00
C LYS A 147 1.07 5.78 -11.23
N ALA A 148 0.85 7.06 -11.52
CA ALA A 148 1.40 8.20 -10.80
C ALA A 148 0.43 8.77 -9.76
N ALA A 149 -0.86 8.43 -9.80
CA ALA A 149 -1.91 9.05 -8.98
C ALA A 149 -1.61 9.07 -7.48
N ARG A 150 -1.07 7.98 -6.92
CA ARG A 150 -0.72 7.92 -5.49
C ARG A 150 0.47 8.82 -5.14
N ALA A 151 1.48 8.86 -6.00
CA ALA A 151 2.63 9.75 -5.87
C ALA A 151 2.22 11.22 -5.99
N GLU A 152 1.34 11.52 -6.94
CA GLU A 152 0.70 12.84 -7.13
C GLU A 152 -0.02 13.26 -5.86
N CYS A 153 -0.91 12.40 -5.36
CA CYS A 153 -1.69 12.69 -4.16
C CYS A 153 -0.80 12.99 -2.94
N GLY A 154 0.25 12.19 -2.67
CA GLY A 154 1.13 12.47 -1.54
C GLY A 154 1.99 13.72 -1.71
N CYS A 155 2.45 14.02 -2.94
CA CYS A 155 3.15 15.26 -3.22
C CYS A 155 2.24 16.49 -3.13
N ASP A 156 0.98 16.38 -3.53
CA ASP A 156 -0.01 17.45 -3.40
C ASP A 156 -0.34 17.76 -1.94
N ASP A 157 -0.37 16.73 -1.10
CA ASP A 157 -0.74 16.83 0.30
C ASP A 157 0.36 17.47 1.15
N PHE A 158 1.63 17.13 0.88
CA PHE A 158 2.76 17.62 1.68
C PHE A 158 3.61 18.71 1.00
N TYR A 159 3.63 18.78 -0.33
CA TYR A 159 4.47 19.69 -1.13
C TYR A 159 3.73 20.28 -2.33
N PRO A 160 2.55 20.92 -2.15
CA PRO A 160 1.72 21.41 -3.24
C PRO A 160 2.46 22.41 -4.15
N GLU A 161 3.42 23.17 -3.62
CA GLU A 161 4.25 24.10 -4.38
C GLU A 161 5.11 23.41 -5.45
N ALA A 162 5.54 22.18 -5.18
CA ALA A 162 6.35 21.39 -6.10
C ALA A 162 5.55 20.96 -7.34
N ARG A 163 4.21 20.88 -7.25
CA ARG A 163 3.33 20.55 -8.38
C ARG A 163 3.47 21.54 -9.54
N SER A 164 3.75 22.81 -9.25
CA SER A 164 3.96 23.83 -10.28
C SER A 164 5.13 23.53 -11.23
N LEU A 165 6.03 22.64 -10.81
CA LEU A 165 7.19 22.17 -11.56
C LEU A 165 6.89 20.96 -12.45
N TRP A 166 5.72 20.33 -12.30
CA TRP A 166 5.29 19.15 -13.06
C TRP A 166 4.56 19.60 -14.33
N LYS A 167 5.28 20.32 -15.18
CA LYS A 167 4.80 20.72 -16.52
C LYS A 167 5.25 19.73 -17.58
#